data_AF-A0A6A3HJ57-F1
#
_entry.id   AF-A0A6A3HJ57-F1
#
_cell.length_a   1.000
_cell.length_b   1.000
_cell.length_c   1.000
_cell.angle_alpha   90.00
_cell.angle_beta   90.00
_cell.angle_gamma   90.00
#
_symmetry.space_group_name_H-M   'P 1'
#
loop_
_entity.id
_entity.type
_entity.pdbx_description
1 polymer ?
#
loop_
_entity_poly.entity_id
_entity_poly.type
_entity_poly.pdbx_seq_one_letter_code
_entity_poly.pdbx_strand_id
1 'polypeptide(L)'
;MCAKHEHVMFGTHPAFVGAAVPREQTSCQHALMSPYPFMATHQEADVRFHKQGAISAIPIRFYLGFPLKLPAVSGNGKEVTVGMLCCIDSKPRAEITRTQYATMTRLAGTATHFLLQKADKSTSWIAMLAYWN
;
A
#
# COMPACT_ATOMS: atom_id res chain seq x y z
N MET A 1 -9.93 -5.86 15.03
CA MET A 1 -10.53 -6.50 13.86
C MET A 1 -9.71 -6.03 12.68
N CYS A 2 -9.21 -6.95 11.87
CA CYS A 2 -8.37 -6.62 10.72
C CYS A 2 -9.22 -5.85 9.68
N ALA A 3 -8.64 -4.82 9.06
CA ALA A 3 -9.34 -4.07 8.01
C ALA A 3 -9.81 -5.03 6.91
N LYS A 4 -11.12 -5.03 6.62
CA LYS A 4 -11.74 -5.91 5.61
C LYS A 4 -11.39 -5.50 4.17
N HIS A 5 -11.07 -4.22 3.97
CA HIS A 5 -10.74 -3.64 2.67
C HIS A 5 -9.49 -2.77 2.77
N GLU A 6 -8.75 -2.72 1.66
CA GLU A 6 -7.73 -1.71 1.42
C GLU A 6 -8.30 -0.64 0.50
N HIS A 7 -8.18 0.61 0.94
CA HIS A 7 -8.69 1.77 0.21
C HIS A 7 -7.56 2.41 -0.58
N VAL A 8 -7.81 2.63 -1.87
CA VAL A 8 -6.88 3.39 -2.71
C VAL A 8 -7.18 4.88 -2.56
N MET A 9 -6.30 5.57 -1.84
CA MET A 9 -6.39 7.02 -1.62
C MET A 9 -6.00 7.80 -2.88
N PHE A 10 -4.97 7.33 -3.59
CA PHE A 10 -4.44 7.96 -4.79
C PHE A 10 -4.09 6.87 -5.81
N GLY A 11 -4.50 7.06 -7.06
CA GLY A 11 -4.21 6.15 -8.15
C GLY A 11 -4.15 6.90 -9.47
N THR A 12 -3.25 6.47 -10.36
CA THR A 12 -3.12 7.03 -11.71
C THR A 12 -3.99 6.32 -12.74
N HIS A 13 -4.34 5.06 -12.47
CA HIS A 13 -5.20 4.27 -13.36
C HIS A 13 -6.67 4.40 -12.91
N PRO A 14 -7.62 4.66 -13.83
CA PRO A 14 -9.02 4.95 -13.50
C PRO A 14 -9.69 3.89 -12.62
N ALA A 15 -9.35 2.60 -12.82
CA ALA A 15 -9.90 1.50 -12.02
C ALA A 15 -9.54 1.53 -10.53
N PHE A 16 -8.57 2.34 -10.11
CA PHE A 16 -8.19 2.47 -8.69
C PHE A 16 -8.69 3.75 -8.04
N VAL A 17 -9.27 4.69 -8.78
CA VAL A 17 -9.75 5.95 -8.20
C VAL A 17 -10.95 5.67 -7.29
N GLY A 18 -10.77 5.87 -5.98
CA GLY A 18 -11.81 5.60 -4.98
C GLY A 18 -12.10 4.11 -4.75
N ALA A 19 -11.27 3.21 -5.26
CA ALA A 19 -11.49 1.79 -5.13
C ALA A 19 -11.29 1.31 -3.67
N ALA A 20 -12.16 0.40 -3.24
CA ALA A 20 -12.00 -0.37 -2.01
C ALA A 20 -11.92 -1.85 -2.40
N VAL A 21 -10.74 -2.46 -2.20
CA VAL A 21 -10.50 -3.85 -2.60
C VAL A 21 -10.50 -4.72 -1.34
N PRO A 22 -11.21 -5.86 -1.31
CA PRO A 22 -11.14 -6.77 -0.17
C PRO A 22 -9.68 -7.10 0.13
N ARG A 23 -9.25 -6.96 1.38
CA ARG A 23 -7.81 -7.03 1.74
C ARG A 23 -7.17 -8.33 1.25
N GLU A 24 -7.90 -9.44 1.35
CA GLU A 24 -7.49 -10.77 0.91
C GLU A 24 -7.17 -10.86 -0.59
N GLN A 25 -7.75 -9.96 -1.39
CA GLN A 25 -7.60 -9.85 -2.84
C GLN A 25 -6.50 -8.87 -3.26
N THR A 26 -5.74 -8.32 -2.31
CA THR A 26 -4.73 -7.29 -2.60
C THR A 26 -3.33 -7.88 -2.58
N SER A 27 -2.41 -7.25 -3.32
CA SER A 27 -0.98 -7.52 -3.19
C SER A 27 -0.37 -6.75 -2.00
N CYS A 28 -0.92 -5.60 -1.64
CA CYS A 28 -0.37 -4.76 -0.57
C CYS A 28 -0.41 -5.46 0.79
N GLN A 29 -1.44 -6.26 1.10
CA GLN A 29 -1.49 -7.00 2.36
C GLN A 29 -0.24 -7.87 2.59
N HIS A 30 0.34 -8.43 1.52
CA HIS A 30 1.52 -9.28 1.59
C HIS A 30 2.77 -8.45 1.79
N ALA A 31 2.80 -7.26 1.19
CA ALA A 31 3.88 -6.31 1.34
C ALA A 31 3.92 -5.68 2.74
N LEU A 32 2.75 -5.52 3.40
CA LEU A 32 2.65 -5.02 4.78
C LEU A 32 3.33 -5.94 5.81
N MET A 33 3.60 -7.21 5.47
CA MET A 33 4.24 -8.17 6.36
C MET A 33 5.76 -7.95 6.49
N SER A 34 6.34 -6.99 5.77
CA SER A 34 7.77 -6.67 5.78
C SER A 34 7.99 -5.16 5.94
N PRO A 35 9.04 -4.73 6.68
CA PRO A 35 9.42 -3.32 6.75
C PRO A 35 10.19 -2.84 5.51
N TYR A 36 10.42 -3.70 4.53
CA TYR A 36 11.20 -3.45 3.32
C TYR A 36 10.29 -3.35 2.08
N PRO A 37 10.74 -2.66 1.01
CA PRO A 37 10.05 -2.71 -0.27
C PRO A 37 9.87 -4.16 -0.75
N PHE A 38 8.72 -4.42 -1.36
CA PHE A 38 8.33 -5.74 -1.84
C PHE A 38 8.10 -5.70 -3.36
N MET A 39 8.76 -6.61 -4.07
CA MET A 39 8.68 -6.72 -5.53
C MET A 39 8.19 -8.11 -5.92
N ALA A 40 7.22 -8.15 -6.81
CA ALA A 40 6.75 -9.36 -7.47
C ALA A 40 6.91 -9.18 -8.98
N THR A 41 7.87 -9.90 -9.55
CA THR A 41 8.33 -9.74 -10.95
C THR A 41 7.33 -10.31 -11.96
N HIS A 42 6.64 -11.38 -11.57
CA HIS A 42 5.61 -12.10 -12.33
C HIS A 42 4.43 -12.43 -11.40
N GLN A 43 3.55 -11.46 -11.17
CA GLN A 43 2.41 -11.65 -10.26
C GLN A 43 1.48 -12.77 -10.71
N GLU A 44 1.31 -12.96 -12.02
CA GLU A 44 0.47 -13.99 -12.60
C GLU A 44 0.97 -15.41 -12.31
N ALA A 45 2.28 -15.57 -12.09
CA ALA A 45 2.92 -16.86 -11.82
C ALA A 45 3.23 -17.08 -10.34
N ASP A 46 3.00 -16.06 -9.50
CA ASP A 46 3.29 -16.13 -8.07
C ASP A 46 2.14 -16.80 -7.32
N VAL A 47 2.45 -17.87 -6.59
CA VAL A 47 1.46 -18.67 -5.84
C VAL A 47 0.64 -17.84 -4.84
N ARG A 48 1.16 -16.71 -4.38
CA ARG A 48 0.47 -15.79 -3.46
C ARG A 48 -0.63 -14.98 -4.13
N PHE A 49 -0.52 -14.79 -5.45
CA PHE A 49 -1.24 -13.77 -6.21
C PHE A 49 -2.09 -14.37 -7.34
N HIS A 50 -1.68 -15.48 -7.94
CA HIS A 50 -2.29 -16.05 -9.15
C HIS A 50 -3.80 -16.36 -9.06
N LYS A 51 -4.38 -16.45 -7.85
CA LYS A 51 -5.83 -16.67 -7.62
C LYS A 51 -6.58 -15.42 -7.14
N GLN A 52 -5.92 -14.27 -7.03
CA GLN A 52 -6.57 -13.04 -6.61
C GLN A 52 -7.35 -12.43 -7.79
N GLY A 53 -8.66 -12.25 -7.61
CA GLY A 53 -9.55 -11.73 -8.65
C GLY A 53 -9.16 -10.33 -9.13
N ALA A 54 -8.54 -9.50 -8.28
CA ALA A 54 -8.04 -8.18 -8.64
C ALA A 54 -6.96 -8.22 -9.73
N ILE A 55 -6.13 -9.28 -9.73
CA ILE A 55 -5.03 -9.49 -10.69
C ILE A 55 -5.55 -10.00 -12.03
N SER A 56 -6.67 -10.72 -12.01
CA SER A 56 -7.36 -11.13 -13.24
C SER A 56 -8.18 -10.00 -13.86
N ALA A 57 -8.73 -9.09 -13.04
CA ALA A 57 -9.57 -7.98 -13.50
C ALA A 57 -8.77 -6.84 -14.13
N ILE A 58 -7.59 -6.56 -13.58
CA ILE A 58 -6.61 -5.63 -14.15
C ILE A 58 -5.37 -6.48 -14.39
N PRO A 59 -4.88 -6.65 -15.64
CA PRO A 59 -3.83 -7.60 -15.97
C PRO A 59 -2.47 -7.15 -15.42
N ILE A 60 -2.32 -7.13 -14.11
CA ILE A 60 -1.12 -6.71 -13.40
C ILE A 60 -0.17 -7.90 -13.41
N ARG A 61 1.01 -7.69 -14.00
CA ARG A 61 2.06 -8.71 -14.12
C ARG A 61 3.30 -8.37 -13.31
N PHE A 62 3.46 -7.09 -12.96
CA PHE A 62 4.51 -6.61 -12.09
C PHE A 62 3.94 -5.76 -10.98
N TYR A 63 4.46 -5.96 -9.77
CA TYR A 63 4.14 -5.13 -8.61
C TYR A 63 5.41 -4.76 -7.84
N LEU A 64 5.44 -3.51 -7.40
CA LEU A 64 6.47 -2.96 -6.54
C LEU A 64 5.82 -2.07 -5.49
N GLY A 65 5.89 -2.47 -4.22
CA GLY A 65 5.32 -1.73 -3.10
C GLY A 65 6.41 -1.21 -2.16
N PHE A 66 6.32 0.06 -1.78
CA PHE A 66 7.13 0.69 -0.74
C PHE A 66 6.28 0.99 0.50
N PRO A 67 6.69 0.56 1.70
CA PRO A 67 5.88 0.72 2.91
C PRO A 67 5.74 2.19 3.32
N LEU A 68 4.53 2.59 3.71
CA LEU A 68 4.23 3.90 4.29
C LEU A 68 4.20 3.75 5.81
N LYS A 69 5.16 4.36 6.50
CA LYS A 69 5.40 4.16 7.94
C LYS A 69 5.02 5.42 8.71
N LEU A 70 4.17 5.26 9.71
CA LEU A 70 3.78 6.34 10.62
C LEU A 70 4.26 6.05 12.04
N PRO A 71 4.61 7.08 12.83
CA PRO A 71 4.87 6.91 14.25
C PRO A 71 3.63 6.36 14.97
N ALA A 72 3.81 5.33 15.80
CA ALA A 72 2.71 4.77 16.59
C ALA A 72 2.25 5.78 17.67
N VAL A 73 0.95 6.06 17.71
CA VAL A 73 0.32 6.99 18.69
C VAL A 73 0.50 6.52 20.14
N SER A 74 0.60 5.20 20.36
CA SER A 74 0.66 4.59 21.70
C SER A 74 2.01 3.94 22.04
N GLY A 75 3.05 4.15 21.21
CA GLY A 75 4.30 3.41 21.29
C GLY A 75 5.52 4.29 21.53
N ASN A 76 6.54 3.69 22.11
CA ASN A 76 7.93 4.10 22.34
C ASN A 76 8.70 4.51 21.06
N GLY A 77 8.12 5.33 20.18
CA GLY A 77 8.71 5.80 18.93
C GLY A 77 8.75 4.77 17.80
N LYS A 78 8.07 3.62 17.96
CA LYS A 78 8.04 2.59 16.91
C LYS A 78 7.19 3.04 15.72
N GLU A 79 7.73 2.84 14.53
CA GLU A 79 7.00 3.04 13.28
C GLU A 79 6.07 1.85 12.99
N VAL A 80 4.88 2.15 12.48
CA VAL A 80 3.88 1.18 12.03
C VAL A 80 3.61 1.41 10.55
N THR A 81 3.65 0.33 9.76
CA THR A 81 3.25 0.39 8.36
C THR A 81 1.73 0.50 8.26
N VAL A 82 1.24 1.60 7.70
CA VAL A 82 -0.21 1.87 7.57
C VAL A 82 -0.74 1.65 6.16
N GLY A 83 0.16 1.45 5.19
CA GLY A 83 -0.19 1.27 3.79
C GLY A 83 1.05 1.12 2.92
N MET A 84 0.84 1.16 1.61
CA MET A 84 1.89 0.98 0.61
C MET A 84 1.76 2.06 -0.48
N LEU A 85 2.89 2.59 -0.95
CA LEU A 85 2.96 3.25 -2.26
C LEU A 85 3.36 2.20 -3.29
N CYS A 86 2.51 2.00 -4.30
CA CYS A 86 2.67 0.89 -5.24
C CYS A 86 2.85 1.38 -6.68
N CYS A 87 3.76 0.73 -7.40
CA CYS A 87 3.79 0.73 -8.85
C CYS A 87 3.36 -0.65 -9.35
N ILE A 88 2.49 -0.63 -10.35
CA ILE A 88 1.99 -1.82 -11.03
C ILE A 88 2.20 -1.66 -12.53
N ASP A 89 2.46 -2.76 -13.22
CA ASP A 89 2.61 -2.77 -14.67
C ASP A 89 1.97 -4.03 -15.26
N SER A 90 1.46 -3.88 -16.49
CA SER A 90 0.95 -4.96 -17.33
C SER A 90 2.06 -5.82 -17.96
N LYS A 91 3.32 -5.41 -17.83
CA LYS A 91 4.49 -6.18 -18.28
C LYS A 91 5.32 -6.60 -17.06
N PRO A 92 5.79 -7.85 -17.03
CA PRO A 92 6.70 -8.29 -15.98
C PRO A 92 8.02 -7.53 -16.07
N ARG A 93 8.66 -7.31 -14.92
CA ARG A 93 9.98 -6.68 -14.83
C ARG A 93 10.83 -7.47 -13.86
N ALA A 94 12.02 -7.90 -14.32
CA ALA A 94 12.94 -8.69 -13.50
C ALA A 94 13.62 -7.84 -12.41
N GLU A 95 13.84 -6.56 -12.69
CA GLU A 95 14.58 -5.64 -11.83
C GLU A 95 14.08 -4.20 -11.94
N ILE A 96 14.54 -3.38 -11.01
CA ILE A 96 14.39 -1.92 -11.05
C ILE A 96 15.77 -1.27 -10.92
N THR A 97 15.92 -0.10 -11.52
CA THR A 97 17.18 0.64 -11.40
C THR A 97 17.32 1.28 -10.00
N ARG A 98 18.55 1.57 -9.60
CA ARG A 98 18.82 2.32 -8.35
C ARG A 98 18.09 3.66 -8.32
N THR A 99 18.00 4.33 -9.46
CA THR A 99 17.27 5.60 -9.59
C THR A 99 15.77 5.40 -9.35
N GLN A 100 15.16 4.36 -9.93
CA GLN A 100 13.75 4.05 -9.67
C GLN A 100 13.50 3.73 -8.19
N TYR A 101 14.37 2.94 -7.56
CA TYR A 101 14.29 2.67 -6.13
C TYR A 101 14.36 3.95 -5.30
N ALA A 102 15.34 4.82 -5.57
CA ALA A 102 15.51 6.08 -4.87
C ALA A 102 14.31 7.02 -5.05
N THR A 103 13.77 7.10 -6.27
CA THR A 103 12.57 7.88 -6.57
C THR A 103 11.36 7.35 -5.81
N MET A 104 11.13 6.04 -5.83
CA MET A 104 10.02 5.41 -5.10
C MET A 104 10.13 5.61 -3.59
N THR A 105 11.34 5.51 -3.05
CA THR A 105 11.61 5.78 -1.62
C THR A 105 11.24 7.22 -1.27
N ARG A 106 11.63 8.20 -2.10
CA ARG A 106 11.28 9.61 -1.89
C ARG A 106 9.78 9.85 -1.98
N LEU A 107 9.10 9.28 -2.99
CA LEU A 107 7.66 9.38 -3.15
C LEU A 107 6.90 8.77 -1.96
N ALA A 108 7.36 7.63 -1.44
CA ALA A 108 6.76 6.99 -0.26
C ALA A 108 6.92 7.89 0.98
N GLY A 109 8.07 8.54 1.15
CA GLY A 109 8.28 9.54 2.19
C GLY A 109 7.34 10.75 2.05
N THR A 110 7.17 11.28 0.84
CA THR A 110 6.22 12.37 0.58
C THR A 110 4.77 11.96 0.86
N ALA A 111 4.35 10.77 0.41
CA ALA A 111 3.01 10.24 0.67
C ALA A 111 2.76 10.08 2.19
N THR A 112 3.76 9.59 2.92
CA THR A 112 3.73 9.48 4.38
C THR A 112 3.52 10.84 5.05
N HIS A 113 4.23 11.87 4.59
CA HIS A 113 4.06 13.23 5.09
C HIS A 113 2.63 13.77 4.85
N PHE A 114 2.04 13.50 3.67
CA PHE A 114 0.64 13.86 3.41
C PHE A 114 -0.34 13.11 4.34
N LEU A 115 -0.11 11.83 4.61
CA LEU A 115 -0.93 11.06 5.55
C LEU A 115 -0.86 11.64 6.96
N LEU A 116 0.33 12.03 7.42
CA LEU A 116 0.51 12.69 8.72
C LEU A 116 -0.26 14.00 8.81
N GLN A 117 -0.13 14.87 7.81
CA GLN A 117 -0.86 16.15 7.81
C GLN A 117 -2.37 15.97 7.81
N LYS A 118 -2.88 14.95 7.11
CA LYS A 118 -4.31 14.67 7.08
C LYS A 118 -4.80 14.03 8.37
N ALA A 119 -3.99 13.19 9.01
CA ALA A 119 -4.28 12.65 10.33
C ALA A 119 -4.34 13.79 11.38
N ASP A 120 -3.36 14.69 11.36
CA ASP A 120 -3.25 15.82 12.28
C ASP A 120 -4.45 16.79 12.18
N LYS A 121 -4.89 17.09 10.94
CA LYS A 121 -6.09 17.91 10.69
C LYS A 121 -7.42 17.22 11.03
N SER A 122 -7.46 15.88 11.04
CA SER A 122 -8.66 15.12 11.46
C SER A 122 -8.80 15.00 12.98
N THR A 123 -7.80 15.42 13.76
CA THR A 123 -7.81 15.36 15.23
C THR A 123 -8.83 16.30 15.88
N SER A 124 -9.50 17.18 15.12
CA SER A 124 -10.63 17.99 15.63
C SER A 124 -11.93 17.20 15.84
N TRP A 125 -12.06 15.95 15.37
CA TRP A 125 -13.32 15.17 15.47
C TRP A 125 -13.15 13.70 15.90
N ILE A 126 -11.94 13.17 16.05
CA ILE A 126 -11.69 11.71 16.26
C ILE A 126 -11.43 11.33 17.73
N ALA A 127 -11.36 12.28 18.67
CA ALA A 127 -11.36 11.94 20.10
C ALA A 127 -12.69 11.32 20.60
N MET A 128 -13.76 11.28 19.79
CA MET A 128 -15.09 10.79 20.17
C MET A 128 -15.47 9.40 19.62
N LEU A 129 -14.58 8.70 18.90
CA LEU A 129 -14.84 7.33 18.43
C LEU A 129 -13.71 6.37 18.80
N ALA A 130 -13.38 6.34 20.08
CA ALA A 130 -12.83 5.17 20.76
C ALA A 130 -13.82 3.97 20.81
N TYR A 131 -14.80 3.88 19.89
CA TYR A 131 -15.79 2.81 19.82
C TYR A 131 -15.68 2.06 18.50
N TRP A 132 -14.84 1.04 18.57
CA TRP A 132 -14.81 -0.14 17.72
C TRP A 132 -16.19 -0.83 17.72
N ASN A 133 -16.70 -1.18 16.55
CA ASN A 133 -17.60 -2.33 16.38
C ASN A 133 -17.20 -3.07 15.10
#